data_AF-A0A1P8END4-F1
#
_entry.id   AF-A0A1P8END4-F1
#
_cell.length_a   1.000
_cell.length_b   1.000
_cell.length_c   1.000
_cell.angle_alpha   90.00
_cell.angle_beta   90.00
_cell.angle_gamma   90.00
#
_symmetry.space_group_name_H-M   'P 1'
#
loop_
_entity.id
_entity.type
_entity.pdbx_description
1 polymer ?
#
loop_
_entity_poly.entity_id
_entity_poly.type
_entity_poly.pdbx_seq_one_letter_code
_entity_poly.pdbx_strand_id
1 'polypeptide(L)'
;MSVRKPTMVKPGSIDNKDRFQSAAEFAASTEKTQPTESKGDLVRENWDTSVDTKRKIKMLVANSRMFKNKREFLEQCVRDGLEKYKDK
;
A
#
# COMPACT_ATOMS: atom_id res chain seq x y z
N MET A 1 2.98 -14.41 -50.34
CA MET A 1 3.16 -14.52 -48.87
C MET A 1 1.92 -15.17 -48.29
N SER A 2 2.05 -16.34 -47.65
CA SER A 2 0.93 -17.17 -47.19
C SER A 2 0.45 -16.72 -45.81
N VAL A 3 -0.79 -16.23 -45.73
CA VAL A 3 -1.40 -15.74 -44.49
C VAL A 3 -2.00 -16.94 -43.75
N ARG A 4 -1.40 -17.32 -42.61
CA ARG A 4 -1.92 -18.40 -41.76
C ARG A 4 -3.20 -17.93 -41.06
N LYS A 5 -4.29 -18.70 -41.21
CA LYS A 5 -5.57 -18.46 -40.52
C LYS A 5 -5.42 -18.67 -39.01
N PRO A 6 -6.12 -17.89 -38.16
CA PRO A 6 -6.19 -18.15 -36.72
C PRO A 6 -6.97 -19.45 -36.47
N THR A 7 -6.38 -20.38 -35.74
CA THR A 7 -7.02 -21.60 -35.27
C THR A 7 -8.07 -21.25 -34.21
N MET A 8 -9.32 -21.59 -34.50
CA MET A 8 -10.47 -21.49 -33.60
C MET A 8 -10.29 -22.49 -32.44
N VAL A 9 -10.09 -22.00 -31.22
CA VAL A 9 -10.06 -22.82 -30.01
C VAL A 9 -11.49 -23.29 -29.72
N LYS A 10 -11.72 -24.61 -29.74
CA LYS A 10 -13.02 -25.22 -29.43
C LYS A 10 -13.43 -24.87 -27.99
N PRO A 11 -14.66 -24.39 -27.74
CA PRO A 11 -15.20 -24.30 -26.39
C PRO A 11 -15.67 -25.69 -25.98
N GLY A 12 -14.84 -26.40 -25.21
CA GLY A 12 -15.17 -27.71 -24.64
C GLY A 12 -14.63 -27.82 -23.22
N SER A 13 -15.54 -27.99 -22.27
CA SER A 13 -15.35 -28.20 -20.83
C SER A 13 -14.72 -27.06 -20.03
N ILE A 14 -15.58 -26.15 -19.55
CA ILE A 14 -15.30 -25.41 -18.32
C ILE A 14 -15.63 -26.37 -17.17
N ASP A 15 -14.64 -27.14 -16.73
CA ASP A 15 -14.65 -27.80 -15.43
C ASP A 15 -14.80 -26.72 -14.34
N ASN A 16 -16.04 -26.45 -13.93
CA ASN A 16 -16.38 -25.52 -12.85
C ASN A 16 -16.02 -26.09 -11.46
N LYS A 17 -14.85 -26.74 -11.32
CA LYS A 17 -14.33 -27.25 -10.05
C LYS A 17 -13.12 -26.47 -9.53
N ASP A 18 -12.45 -25.69 -10.37
CA ASP A 18 -11.15 -25.11 -10.00
C ASP A 18 -11.19 -23.74 -9.32
N ARG A 19 -12.31 -23.00 -9.33
CA ARG A 19 -12.30 -21.64 -8.75
C ARG A 19 -12.10 -21.61 -7.23
N PHE A 20 -12.69 -22.56 -6.52
CA PHE A 20 -12.58 -22.64 -5.06
C PHE A 20 -11.27 -23.31 -4.63
N GLN A 21 -10.75 -24.27 -5.40
CA GLN A 21 -9.45 -24.88 -5.14
C GLN A 21 -8.31 -23.90 -5.41
N SER A 22 -8.35 -23.16 -6.52
CA SER A 22 -7.35 -22.10 -6.78
C SER A 22 -7.38 -20.98 -5.73
N ALA A 23 -8.55 -20.63 -5.19
CA ALA A 23 -8.66 -19.66 -4.09
C ALA A 23 -8.09 -20.21 -2.76
N ALA A 24 -8.33 -21.50 -2.47
CA ALA A 24 -7.78 -22.17 -1.29
C ALA A 24 -6.26 -22.31 -1.37
N GLU A 25 -5.70 -22.65 -2.52
CA GLU A 25 -4.25 -22.74 -2.75
C GLU A 25 -3.56 -21.38 -2.67
N PHE A 26 -4.21 -20.32 -3.15
CA PHE A 26 -3.72 -18.95 -2.99
C PHE A 26 -3.70 -18.51 -1.52
N ALA A 27 -4.78 -18.80 -0.77
CA ALA A 27 -4.86 -18.50 0.66
C ALA A 27 -3.83 -19.29 1.49
N ALA A 28 -3.66 -20.59 1.20
CA ALA A 28 -2.65 -21.43 1.84
C ALA A 28 -1.21 -20.96 1.52
N SER A 29 -1.00 -20.38 0.33
CA SER A 29 0.30 -19.80 -0.05
C SER A 29 0.59 -18.47 0.64
N THR A 30 -0.42 -17.76 1.14
CA THR A 30 -0.25 -16.46 1.85
C THR A 30 0.11 -16.57 3.33
N GLU A 31 0.04 -17.76 3.94
CA GLU A 31 0.42 -17.97 5.35
C GLU A 31 1.94 -17.81 5.63
N LYS A 32 2.77 -17.69 4.58
CA LYS A 32 4.21 -17.42 4.71
C LYS A 32 4.62 -16.02 4.26
N THR A 33 3.77 -15.03 4.49
CA THR A 33 4.26 -13.65 4.46
C THR A 33 5.12 -13.46 5.70
N GLN A 34 6.43 -13.62 5.54
CA GLN A 34 7.43 -13.37 6.59
C GLN A 34 7.10 -12.06 7.31
N PRO A 35 7.25 -12.00 8.65
CA PRO A 35 7.16 -10.74 9.36
C PRO A 35 8.21 -9.83 8.74
N THR A 36 7.77 -8.78 8.04
CA THR A 36 8.68 -7.74 7.56
C THR A 36 9.47 -7.28 8.76
N GLU A 37 10.78 -7.54 8.73
CA GLU A 37 11.74 -7.13 9.74
C GLU A 37 11.39 -5.71 10.17
N SER A 38 11.06 -5.57 11.45
CA SER A 38 10.76 -4.30 12.08
C SER A 38 11.98 -3.40 11.92
N LYS A 39 12.00 -2.58 10.86
CA LYS A 39 12.93 -1.46 10.72
C LYS A 39 12.86 -0.66 12.02
N GLY A 40 14.00 -0.64 12.73
CA GLY A 40 14.12 -0.43 14.17
C GLY A 40 13.46 0.82 14.75
N ASP A 41 13.19 0.75 16.05
CA ASP A 41 12.74 1.82 16.96
C ASP A 41 11.53 2.65 16.52
N LEU A 42 10.59 2.01 15.82
CA LEU A 42 9.41 2.68 15.33
C LEU A 42 8.14 2.19 16.03
N VAL A 43 7.66 3.02 16.95
CA VAL A 43 6.35 2.83 17.58
C VAL A 43 5.28 3.42 16.68
N ARG A 44 4.27 2.61 16.36
CA ARG A 44 3.10 3.08 15.61
C ARG A 44 2.14 3.75 16.57
N GLU A 45 2.06 5.08 16.50
CA GLU A 45 1.06 5.84 17.23
C GLU A 45 -0.20 6.06 16.39
N ASN A 46 -1.36 5.86 17.02
CA ASN A 46 -2.65 6.24 16.46
C ASN A 46 -3.11 7.51 17.17
N TRP A 47 -3.39 8.55 16.39
CA TRP A 47 -3.91 9.82 16.88
C TRP A 47 -5.11 10.24 16.05
N ASP A 48 -6.06 10.90 16.69
CA ASP A 48 -7.25 11.41 16.04
C ASP A 48 -6.97 12.76 15.37
N THR A 49 -7.44 12.89 14.14
CA THR A 49 -7.15 14.05 13.27
C THR A 49 -8.44 14.46 12.59
N SER A 50 -8.71 15.76 12.47
CA SER A 50 -9.85 16.21 11.67
C SER A 50 -9.73 15.76 10.20
N VAL A 51 -10.87 15.48 9.57
CA VAL A 51 -10.93 14.99 8.18
C VAL A 51 -10.31 15.99 7.21
N ASP A 52 -10.52 17.28 7.44
CA ASP A 52 -9.95 18.35 6.62
C ASP A 52 -8.43 18.40 6.71
N THR A 53 -7.87 18.27 7.91
CA THR A 53 -6.42 18.23 8.11
C THR A 53 -5.82 17.02 7.42
N LYS A 54 -6.46 15.85 7.54
CA LYS A 54 -6.03 14.64 6.82
C LYS A 54 -6.03 14.83 5.30
N ARG A 55 -7.06 15.50 4.75
CA ARG A 55 -7.14 15.80 3.31
C ARG A 55 -6.02 16.75 2.87
N LYS A 56 -5.82 17.85 3.61
CA LYS A 56 -4.77 18.84 3.32
C LYS A 56 -3.37 18.22 3.35
N ILE A 57 -3.07 17.39 4.35
CA ILE A 57 -1.79 16.69 4.44
C ILE A 57 -1.57 15.79 3.23
N LYS A 58 -2.58 15.00 2.84
CA LYS A 58 -2.47 14.14 1.65
C LYS A 58 -2.21 14.94 0.38
N MET A 59 -2.91 16.04 0.18
CA MET A 59 -2.69 16.92 -0.98
C MET A 59 -1.28 17.52 -0.99
N LEU A 60 -0.80 17.99 0.16
CA LEU A 60 0.53 18.57 0.29
C LEU A 60 1.62 17.54 -0.02
N VAL A 61 1.51 16.33 0.54
CA VAL A 61 2.49 15.25 0.31
C VAL A 61 2.45 14.80 -1.16
N ALA A 62 1.27 14.71 -1.77
CA ALA A 62 1.15 14.32 -3.18
C ALA A 62 1.75 15.34 -4.15
N ASN A 63 1.68 16.64 -3.81
CA ASN A 63 2.16 17.72 -4.67
C ASN A 63 3.59 18.19 -4.33
N SER A 64 4.12 17.81 -3.17
CA SER A 64 5.44 18.22 -2.71
C SER A 64 6.52 17.29 -3.26
N ARG A 65 7.63 17.87 -3.69
CA ARG A 65 8.87 17.14 -4.01
C ARG A 65 9.77 16.93 -2.79
N MET A 66 9.46 17.58 -1.67
CA MET A 66 10.30 17.56 -0.47
C MET A 66 10.01 16.36 0.43
N PHE A 67 8.76 15.86 0.41
CA PHE A 67 8.32 14.77 1.26
C PHE A 67 7.99 13.55 0.42
N LYS A 68 8.64 12.42 0.69
CA LYS A 68 8.31 11.16 0.01
C LYS A 68 7.06 10.54 0.63
N ASN A 69 6.91 10.68 1.94
CA ASN A 69 5.86 10.03 2.71
C ASN A 69 5.20 10.98 3.71
N LYS A 70 3.92 10.73 4.01
CA LYS A 70 3.17 11.44 5.06
C LYS A 70 3.90 11.42 6.41
N ARG A 71 4.59 10.32 6.70
CA ARG A 71 5.35 10.15 7.94
C ARG A 71 6.49 11.16 8.06
N GLU A 72 7.29 11.35 7.01
CA GLU A 72 8.40 12.32 7.02
C GLU A 72 7.89 13.74 7.24
N PHE A 73 6.77 14.08 6.58
CA PHE A 73 6.12 15.38 6.76
C PHE A 73 5.70 15.60 8.22
N LEU A 74 5.03 14.61 8.83
CA LEU A 74 4.60 14.73 10.22
C LEU A 74 5.77 14.80 11.20
N GLU A 75 6.80 13.97 11.00
CA GLU A 75 7.99 14.02 11.86
C GLU A 75 8.69 15.37 11.80
N GLN A 76 8.80 16.00 10.61
CA GLN A 76 9.36 17.35 10.50
C GLN A 76 8.48 18.39 11.21
N CYS A 77 7.17 18.38 10.99
CA CYS A 77 6.26 19.31 11.67
C CYS A 77 6.33 19.19 13.20
N VAL A 78 6.47 17.97 13.73
CA VAL A 78 6.60 17.76 15.18
C VAL A 78 7.96 18.25 15.67
N ARG A 79 9.07 17.97 14.96
CA ARG A 79 10.40 18.48 15.35
C ARG A 79 10.44 20.01 15.35
N ASP A 80 9.96 20.65 14.28
CA ASP A 80 9.91 22.10 14.16
C ASP A 80 9.02 22.71 15.26
N GLY A 81 7.90 22.05 15.58
CA GLY A 81 7.05 22.43 16.69
C GLY A 81 7.79 22.35 18.03
N LEU A 82 8.43 21.22 18.31
CA LEU A 82 9.18 21.03 19.55
C LEU A 82 10.29 22.06 19.70
N GLU A 83 11.11 22.29 18.67
CA GLU A 83 12.16 23.31 18.70
C GLU A 83 11.59 24.72 18.95
N LYS A 84 10.47 25.06 18.31
CA LYS A 84 9.82 26.36 18.47
C LYS A 84 9.27 26.60 19.88
N TYR A 85 8.89 25.55 20.61
CA TYR A 85 8.26 25.65 21.93
C TYR A 85 9.16 25.19 23.09
N LYS A 86 10.37 24.69 22.83
CA LYS A 86 11.28 24.17 23.85
C LYS A 86 11.87 25.27 24.76
N ASP A 87 12.00 26.49 24.25
CA ASP A 87 12.61 27.63 24.95
C ASP A 87 11.58 28.69 25.41
N LYS A 88 10.34 28.28 25.70
CA LYS A 88 9.30 29.13 26.30
C LYS A 88 9.00 28.77 27.74
#